data_AF-A0A7Y2BRJ2-F1
#
_entry.id   AF-A0A7Y2BRJ2-F1
#
_cell.length_a   1.000
_cell.length_b   1.000
_cell.length_c   1.000
_cell.angle_alpha   90.00
_cell.angle_beta   90.00
_cell.angle_gamma   90.00
#
_symmetry.space_group_name_H-M   'P 1'
#
loop_
_entity.id
_entity.type
_entity.pdbx_description
1 polymer ?
#
loop_
_entity_poly.entity_id
_entity_poly.type
_entity_poly.pdbx_seq_one_letter_code
_entity_poly.pdbx_strand_id
1 'polypeptide(L)'
;MNKKRLQDLLDAETNGWSRKSIDSLVKELTDVVSYGRGSEDDFHQFEVQMIEQEPDYVHVIVSIDDGSFLKSFAPLTRGFIVHRDGRVDN
;
A
#
# COMPACT_ATOMS: atom_id res chain seq x y z
N MET A 1 17.86 3.48 4.36
CA MET A 1 16.78 4.31 4.97
C MET A 1 16.39 3.83 6.38
N ASN A 2 15.87 4.69 7.28
CA ASN A 2 15.48 4.31 8.65
C ASN A 2 13.98 3.97 8.80
N LYS A 3 13.59 3.26 9.87
CA LYS A 3 12.21 2.79 10.10
C LYS A 3 11.19 3.93 10.16
N LYS A 4 11.51 5.05 10.81
CA LYS A 4 10.59 6.19 10.95
C LYS A 4 10.26 6.78 9.57
N ARG A 5 11.28 6.94 8.72
CA ARG A 5 11.10 7.44 7.36
C ARG A 5 10.26 6.50 6.51
N LEU A 6 10.47 5.18 6.62
CA LEU A 6 9.61 4.19 5.95
C LEU A 6 8.16 4.28 6.42
N GLN A 7 7.92 4.51 7.71
CA GLN A 7 6.57 4.72 8.25
C GLN A 7 5.90 5.96 7.66
N ASP A 8 6.62 7.09 7.60
CA ASP A 8 6.09 8.33 7.02
C ASP A 8 5.74 8.15 5.53
N LEU A 9 6.56 7.40 4.79
CA LEU A 9 6.33 7.06 3.38
C LEU A 9 5.15 6.10 3.21
N LEU A 10 5.04 5.09 4.06
CA LEU A 10 3.90 4.17 4.09
C LEU A 10 2.59 4.92 4.32
N ASP A 11 2.56 5.80 5.32
CA ASP A 11 1.37 6.58 5.65
C ASP A 11 0.96 7.50 4.51
N ALA A 12 1.91 8.12 3.82
CA ALA A 12 1.65 8.93 2.64
C ALA A 12 1.08 8.09 1.48
N GLU A 13 1.65 6.91 1.24
CA GLU A 13 1.21 6.04 0.16
C GLU A 13 -0.17 5.44 0.43
N THR A 14 -0.41 4.95 1.66
CA THR A 14 -1.71 4.48 2.12
C THR A 14 -2.78 5.55 1.94
N ASN A 15 -2.49 6.81 2.30
CA ASN A 15 -3.42 7.94 2.08
C ASN A 15 -3.68 8.24 0.61
N GLY A 16 -2.72 7.97 -0.28
CA GLY A 16 -2.90 8.12 -1.72
C GLY A 16 -3.85 7.05 -2.28
N TRP A 17 -3.64 5.80 -1.89
CA TRP A 17 -4.47 4.68 -2.31
C TRP A 17 -5.88 4.73 -1.74
N SER A 18 -6.03 5.13 -0.47
CA SER A 18 -7.34 5.16 0.20
C SER A 18 -8.31 6.21 -0.33
N ARG A 19 -7.81 7.17 -1.14
CA ARG A 19 -8.64 8.18 -1.83
C ARG A 19 -9.20 7.71 -3.17
N LYS A 20 -8.75 6.55 -3.68
CA LYS A 20 -9.28 5.99 -4.94
C LYS A 20 -10.67 5.41 -4.69
N SER A 21 -11.52 5.44 -5.71
CA SER A 21 -12.80 4.74 -5.66
C SER A 21 -12.59 3.22 -5.71
N ILE A 22 -13.59 2.46 -5.25
CA ILE A 22 -13.60 1.00 -5.39
C ILE A 22 -13.32 0.57 -6.83
N ASP A 23 -13.97 1.19 -7.82
CA ASP A 23 -13.79 0.81 -9.23
C ASP A 23 -12.34 1.01 -9.71
N SER A 24 -11.69 2.10 -9.28
CA SER A 24 -10.27 2.33 -9.55
C SER A 24 -9.39 1.29 -8.87
N LEU A 25 -9.66 0.99 -7.59
CA LEU A 25 -8.91 -0.03 -6.84
C LEU A 25 -9.04 -1.42 -7.46
N VAL A 26 -10.26 -1.84 -7.81
CA VAL A 26 -10.52 -3.14 -8.46
C VAL A 26 -9.83 -3.24 -9.82
N LYS A 27 -9.82 -2.13 -10.58
CA LYS A 27 -9.15 -2.10 -11.88
C LYS A 27 -7.62 -2.13 -11.78
N GLU A 28 -7.06 -1.43 -10.79
CA GLU A 28 -5.61 -1.29 -10.65
C GLU A 28 -4.98 -2.45 -9.87
N LEU A 29 -5.71 -3.04 -8.92
CA LEU A 29 -5.25 -4.11 -8.02
C LEU A 29 -5.89 -5.46 -8.38
N THR A 30 -5.91 -5.80 -9.68
CA THR A 30 -6.30 -7.15 -10.11
C THR A 30 -5.34 -8.24 -9.64
N ASP A 31 -4.10 -7.83 -9.34
CA ASP A 31 -3.04 -8.62 -8.70
C ASP A 31 -2.22 -7.67 -7.82
N VAL A 32 -1.11 -8.14 -7.26
CA VAL A 32 -0.16 -7.31 -6.52
C VAL A 32 0.50 -6.27 -7.44
N VAL A 33 0.43 -5.01 -7.05
CA VAL A 33 1.16 -3.92 -7.69
C VAL A 33 2.42 -3.64 -6.88
N SER A 34 3.59 -3.82 -7.49
CA SER A 34 4.89 -3.52 -6.87
C SER A 34 5.64 -2.45 -7.66
N TYR A 35 6.23 -1.48 -6.96
CA TYR A 35 7.06 -0.44 -7.57
C TYR A 35 8.09 0.13 -6.60
N GLY A 36 9.28 0.43 -7.14
CA GLY A 36 10.34 1.12 -6.43
C GLY A 36 10.32 2.63 -6.62
N ARG A 37 10.78 3.38 -5.60
CA ARG A 37 11.03 4.82 -5.67
C ARG A 37 12.36 5.15 -5.00
N GLY A 38 12.91 6.31 -5.36
CA GLY A 38 14.19 6.79 -4.83
C GLY A 38 15.39 6.32 -5.64
N SER A 39 16.57 6.78 -5.23
CA SER A 39 17.87 6.43 -5.80
C SER A 39 18.76 5.85 -4.71
N GLU A 40 19.60 4.87 -5.05
CA GLU A 40 20.63 4.23 -4.19
C GLU A 40 20.30 4.25 -2.69
N ASP A 41 20.72 5.29 -1.96
CA ASP A 41 20.61 5.40 -0.50
C ASP A 41 19.18 5.63 0.07
N ASP A 42 18.24 6.11 -0.76
CA ASP A 42 16.83 6.37 -0.40
C ASP A 42 15.85 5.45 -1.18
N PHE A 43 16.38 4.39 -1.79
CA PHE A 43 15.53 3.41 -2.46
C PHE A 43 14.58 2.74 -1.46
N HIS A 44 13.35 2.53 -1.90
CA HIS A 44 12.33 1.73 -1.23
C HIS A 44 11.39 1.12 -2.25
N GLN A 45 10.78 0.01 -1.86
CA GLN A 45 9.78 -0.69 -2.65
C GLN A 45 8.44 -0.66 -1.93
N PHE A 46 7.39 -0.37 -2.68
CA PHE A 46 6.01 -0.56 -2.25
C PHE A 46 5.43 -1.81 -2.86
N GLU A 47 4.59 -2.49 -2.11
CA GLU A 47 3.68 -3.52 -2.61
C GLU A 47 2.27 -3.19 -2.15
N VAL A 48 1.32 -3.23 -3.09
CA VAL A 48 -0.08 -2.91 -2.84
C VAL A 48 -0.92 -4.07 -3.33
N GLN A 49 -1.77 -4.57 -2.45
CA GLN A 49 -2.57 -5.75 -2.72
C GLN A 49 -3.99 -5.58 -2.18
N MET A 50 -4.97 -5.93 -3.00
CA MET A 50 -6.33 -6.17 -2.52
C MET A 50 -6.40 -7.56 -1.89
N ILE A 51 -6.74 -7.63 -0.60
CA ILE A 51 -6.82 -8.89 0.14
C ILE A 51 -8.26 -9.37 0.34
N GLU A 52 -9.22 -8.49 0.12
CA GLU A 52 -10.65 -8.79 0.20
C GLU A 52 -11.43 -7.87 -0.74
N GLN A 53 -12.38 -8.46 -1.48
CA GLN A 53 -13.27 -7.74 -2.39
C GLN A 53 -14.69 -8.23 -2.16
N GLU A 54 -15.52 -7.35 -1.60
CA GLU A 54 -16.94 -7.59 -1.37
C GLU A 54 -17.79 -6.60 -2.19
N PRO A 55 -19.11 -6.84 -2.34
CA PRO A 55 -19.98 -5.93 -3.09
C PRO A 55 -19.98 -4.49 -2.56
N ASP A 56 -19.79 -4.32 -1.25
CA ASP A 56 -19.95 -3.04 -0.55
C ASP A 56 -18.61 -2.44 -0.10
N TYR A 57 -17.51 -3.19 -0.11
CA TYR A 57 -16.19 -2.69 0.28
C TYR A 57 -15.04 -3.46 -0.36
N VAL A 58 -13.86 -2.86 -0.33
CA VAL A 58 -12.59 -3.53 -0.61
C VAL A 58 -11.61 -3.29 0.52
N HIS A 59 -10.80 -4.30 0.85
CA HIS A 59 -9.71 -4.20 1.82
C HIS A 59 -8.39 -4.30 1.08
N VAL A 60 -7.53 -3.30 1.29
CA VAL A 60 -6.23 -3.18 0.65
C VAL A 60 -5.15 -3.12 1.71
N ILE A 61 -4.04 -3.82 1.47
CA ILE A 61 -2.79 -3.71 2.22
C ILE A 61 -1.77 -2.98 1.36
N VAL A 62 -1.07 -2.04 1.98
CA VAL A 62 0.14 -1.40 1.46
C VAL A 62 1.31 -1.85 2.32
N SER A 63 2.39 -2.26 1.68
CA SER A 63 3.64 -2.69 2.30
C SER A 63 4.79 -1.83 1.78
N ILE A 64 5.79 -1.55 2.63
CA ILE A 64 7.02 -0.88 2.23
C ILE A 64 8.25 -1.57 2.84
N ASP A 65 9.31 -1.70 2.05
CA ASP A 65 10.65 -2.06 2.52
C ASP A 65 11.74 -1.20 1.85
N ASP A 66 12.99 -1.35 2.30
CA ASP A 66 14.14 -0.60 1.78
C ASP A 66 14.89 -1.32 0.64
N GLY A 67 14.27 -2.33 0.02
CA GLY A 67 14.83 -3.15 -1.04
C GLY A 67 15.92 -4.13 -0.60
N SER A 68 16.27 -4.15 0.70
CA SER A 68 17.28 -5.07 1.21
C SER A 68 16.70 -6.48 1.41
N PHE A 69 17.42 -7.50 0.95
CA PHE A 69 16.95 -8.89 0.90
C PHE A 69 16.37 -9.41 2.22
N LEU A 70 16.97 -9.06 3.36
CA LEU A 70 16.48 -9.49 4.67
C LEU A 70 15.19 -8.76 5.10
N LYS A 71 15.00 -7.51 4.67
CA LYS A 71 13.83 -6.71 5.04
C LYS A 71 12.63 -6.94 4.15
N SER A 72 12.83 -7.43 2.94
CA SER A 72 11.73 -7.89 2.08
C SER A 72 10.95 -9.07 2.68
N PHE A 73 11.49 -9.79 3.68
CA PHE A 73 10.74 -10.81 4.43
C PHE A 73 9.86 -10.24 5.56
N ALA A 74 10.04 -8.97 5.93
CA ALA A 74 9.29 -8.33 7.00
C ALA A 74 9.08 -6.83 6.71
N PRO A 75 8.34 -6.49 5.63
CA PRO A 75 8.03 -5.10 5.30
C PRO A 75 7.17 -4.45 6.40
N LEU A 76 7.18 -3.11 6.45
CA LEU A 76 6.17 -2.38 7.22
C LEU A 76 4.87 -2.41 6.43
N THR A 77 3.74 -2.69 7.08
CA THR A 77 2.45 -2.83 6.41
C THR A 77 1.37 -1.96 7.06
N ARG A 78 0.41 -1.52 6.25
CA ARG A 78 -0.78 -0.81 6.69
C ARG A 78 -1.98 -1.18 5.83
N GLY A 79 -3.10 -1.48 6.47
CA GLY A 79 -4.36 -1.80 5.80
C GLY A 79 -5.30 -0.60 5.78
N PHE A 80 -6.22 -0.58 4.81
CA PHE A 80 -7.39 0.29 4.82
C PHE A 80 -8.55 -0.37 4.10
N ILE A 81 -9.77 0.03 4.45
CA ILE A 81 -11.02 -0.43 3.83
C ILE A 81 -11.68 0.76 3.17
N VAL A 82 -12.07 0.62 1.90
CA VAL A 82 -12.88 1.61 1.18
C VAL A 82 -14.27 1.02 0.98
N HIS A 83 -15.28 1.73 1.49
CA HIS A 83 -16.68 1.38 1.33
C HIS A 83 -17.26 2.05 0.08
N ARG A 84 -18.31 1.45 -0.49
CA ARG A 84 -18.96 1.94 -1.71
C ARG A 84 -19.61 3.33 -1.54
N ASP A 85 -19.92 3.72 -0.31
CA ASP A 85 -20.41 5.04 0.05
C ASP A 85 -19.28 6.10 0.18
N GLY A 86 -18.02 5.71 -0.02
CA GLY A 86 -16.86 6.58 0.07
C GLY A 86 -16.24 6.70 1.47
N ARG A 87 -16.75 5.98 2.47
CA ARG A 87 -16.10 5.88 3.79
C ARG A 87 -14.77 5.13 3.67
N VAL A 88 -13.78 5.57 4.45
CA VAL A 88 -12.47 4.92 4.58
C VAL A 88 -12.20 4.60 6.04
N ASP A 89 -11.89 3.33 6.33
CA ASP A 89 -11.42 2.87 7.65
C ASP A 89 -9.94 2.47 7.55
N ASN A 90 -9.11 2.81 8.55
CA ASN A 90 -7.66 2.56 8.59
C ASN A 90 -7.23 1.77 9.84
#